data_AF-A0A3D9H721-F1
#
_entry.id   AF-A0A3D9H721-F1
#
_cell.length_a   1.000
_cell.length_b   1.000
_cell.length_c   1.000
_cell.angle_alpha   90.00
_cell.angle_beta   90.00
_cell.angle_gamma   90.00
#
_symmetry.space_group_name_H-M   'P 1'
#
loop_
_entity.id
_entity.type
_entity.pdbx_description
1 polymer ?
#
loop_
_entity_poly.entity_id
_entity_poly.type
_entity_poly.pdbx_seq_one_letter_code
_entity_poly.pdbx_strand_id
1 'polypeptide(L)'
;MKDYTHEEIYTIVGKKDKTASITFKYNSDSSKRFGQFVTVVFLYTQKEREELDQLVKKSPFSKHGNLKVKYLAGNLSKKQIQELELEGINSSDISTIDYFVHDPKNTFHSKDKRTVKSLNIPIRTSSKGGDYDWIYGFQKKLVTDGIGLTPMGRCFYLAMKFYFEPDNLSEEEVQEIYPNGDLIMKEEVEWELFKIKYQREELSQEEKKKCALMFKKKQEESKIILNKYLNESGSSLKKLIANNIEQAAELLIKVEHFKDIKLNVMGSFPIYLDVERYLHVYMRHVEEMQVNKHFEHKDNFQWNEKDVTFVMQEVINQINDEVQEFFKLNPGKRYSRYGEQSIYFQGDYYTVHIEPTGRISTFHKNRKNS
;
A
#
# COMPACT_ATOMS: atom_id res chain seq x y z
N MET A 1 -41.61 19.08 4.93
CA MET A 1 -40.22 19.03 4.43
C MET A 1 -40.11 17.84 3.49
N LYS A 2 -39.51 18.03 2.32
CA LYS A 2 -39.25 16.93 1.38
C LYS A 2 -38.12 16.06 1.95
N ASP A 3 -38.27 14.76 1.87
CA ASP A 3 -37.23 13.81 2.28
C ASP A 3 -36.15 13.73 1.22
N TYR A 4 -34.89 13.64 1.64
CA TYR A 4 -33.79 13.41 0.72
C TYR A 4 -33.83 11.99 0.16
N THR A 5 -33.62 11.87 -1.14
CA THR A 5 -33.35 10.59 -1.80
C THR A 5 -31.84 10.31 -1.88
N HIS A 6 -31.47 9.07 -2.14
CA HIS A 6 -30.07 8.66 -2.36
C HIS A 6 -29.47 9.37 -3.57
N GLU A 7 -30.25 9.52 -4.65
CA GLU A 7 -29.86 10.21 -5.87
C GLU A 7 -29.59 11.71 -5.63
N GLU A 8 -30.42 12.37 -4.81
CA GLU A 8 -30.21 13.76 -4.41
C GLU A 8 -28.91 13.91 -3.62
N ILE A 9 -28.72 13.09 -2.59
CA ILE A 9 -27.50 13.11 -1.75
C ILE A 9 -26.25 12.83 -2.59
N TYR A 10 -26.31 11.82 -3.46
CA TYR A 10 -25.22 11.48 -4.35
C TYR A 10 -24.88 12.63 -5.29
N THR A 11 -25.88 13.28 -5.87
CA THR A 11 -25.67 14.41 -6.80
C THR A 11 -25.06 15.62 -6.10
N ILE A 12 -25.52 15.95 -4.89
CA ILE A 12 -25.10 17.15 -4.16
C ILE A 12 -23.69 16.97 -3.57
N VAL A 13 -23.45 15.84 -2.88
CA VAL A 13 -22.21 15.61 -2.12
C VAL A 13 -21.50 14.30 -2.43
N GLY A 14 -22.24 13.20 -2.63
CA GLY A 14 -21.65 11.84 -2.69
C GLY A 14 -20.80 11.54 -3.92
N LYS A 15 -21.14 12.08 -5.09
CA LYS A 15 -20.43 11.82 -6.35
C LYS A 15 -18.99 12.35 -6.34
N LYS A 16 -18.73 13.38 -5.53
CA LYS A 16 -17.43 14.07 -5.42
C LYS A 16 -16.75 13.85 -4.06
N ASP A 17 -17.31 13.01 -3.21
CA ASP A 17 -16.90 12.77 -1.82
C ASP A 17 -16.68 14.06 -1.04
N LYS A 18 -17.62 14.99 -1.17
CA LYS A 18 -17.56 16.25 -0.43
C LYS A 18 -17.76 15.95 1.05
N THR A 19 -16.99 16.63 1.89
CA THR A 19 -17.33 16.80 3.30
C THR A 19 -18.67 17.52 3.41
N ALA A 20 -19.58 16.93 4.17
CA ALA A 20 -20.93 17.42 4.37
C ALA A 20 -21.26 17.49 5.86
N SER A 21 -21.95 18.54 6.27
CA SER A 21 -22.58 18.66 7.58
C SER A 21 -24.07 18.36 7.43
N ILE A 22 -24.54 17.33 8.12
CA ILE A 22 -25.91 16.85 8.07
C ILE A 22 -26.62 17.30 9.34
N THR A 23 -27.74 18.01 9.20
CA THR A 23 -28.65 18.28 10.32
C THR A 23 -29.84 17.33 10.22
N PHE A 24 -30.15 16.62 11.30
CA PHE A 24 -31.28 15.70 11.34
C PHE A 24 -32.58 16.40 11.72
N LYS A 25 -33.69 15.86 11.25
CA LYS A 25 -35.03 16.27 11.70
C LYS A 25 -35.18 16.03 13.20
N TYR A 26 -35.90 16.92 13.86
CA TYR A 26 -36.16 16.82 15.29
C TYR A 26 -36.82 15.47 15.63
N ASN A 27 -36.29 14.79 16.65
CA ASN A 27 -36.76 13.49 17.14
C ASN A 27 -36.71 12.30 16.15
N SER A 28 -36.00 12.43 15.02
CA SER A 28 -35.72 11.30 14.14
C SER A 28 -34.83 10.25 14.82
N ASP A 29 -34.80 9.02 14.30
CA ASP A 29 -33.95 7.95 14.85
C ASP A 29 -32.47 8.36 14.81
N SER A 30 -32.02 8.87 13.65
CA SER A 30 -30.66 9.38 13.49
C SER A 30 -30.33 10.50 14.48
N SER A 31 -31.28 11.41 14.77
CA SER A 31 -31.06 12.51 15.74
C SER A 31 -30.88 12.01 17.18
N LYS A 32 -31.60 10.96 17.56
CA LYS A 32 -31.51 10.36 18.90
C LYS A 32 -30.23 9.56 19.06
N ARG A 33 -29.79 8.88 17.99
CA ARG A 33 -28.61 8.02 17.97
C ARG A 33 -27.31 8.81 17.86
N PHE A 34 -27.26 9.84 17.02
CA PHE A 34 -26.01 10.52 16.65
C PHE A 34 -25.98 12.00 17.04
N GLY A 35 -27.00 12.49 17.75
CA GLY A 35 -27.15 13.91 18.08
C GLY A 35 -27.78 14.68 16.92
N GLN A 36 -27.95 16.00 17.07
CA GLN A 36 -28.70 16.82 16.10
C GLN A 36 -27.97 17.05 14.77
N PHE A 37 -26.64 16.99 14.77
CA PHE A 37 -25.83 17.23 13.58
C PHE A 37 -24.57 16.36 13.56
N VAL A 38 -24.10 16.02 12.36
CA VAL A 38 -22.83 15.29 12.15
C VAL A 38 -22.09 15.82 10.92
N THR A 39 -20.76 15.82 10.97
CA THR A 39 -19.90 16.11 9.81
C THR A 39 -19.31 14.82 9.27
N VAL A 40 -19.56 14.54 8.00
CA VAL A 40 -19.31 13.23 7.39
C VAL A 40 -18.83 13.30 5.94
N VAL A 41 -18.39 12.14 5.43
CA VAL A 41 -18.29 11.85 3.99
C VAL A 41 -19.11 10.59 3.71
N PHE A 42 -19.93 10.60 2.68
CA PHE A 42 -20.72 9.44 2.29
C PHE A 42 -19.82 8.33 1.72
N LEU A 43 -20.06 7.11 2.17
CA LEU A 43 -19.34 5.92 1.75
C LEU A 43 -20.15 5.16 0.72
N TYR A 44 -19.50 4.82 -0.39
CA TYR A 44 -20.09 4.00 -1.44
C TYR A 44 -19.09 2.91 -1.81
N THR A 45 -19.58 1.71 -2.03
CA THR A 45 -18.89 0.68 -2.79
C THR A 45 -18.85 1.08 -4.26
N GLN A 46 -17.97 0.44 -5.03
CA GLN A 46 -17.91 0.67 -6.47
C GLN A 46 -19.26 0.42 -7.16
N LYS A 47 -19.90 -0.70 -6.81
CA LYS A 47 -21.20 -1.11 -7.36
C LYS A 47 -22.29 -0.08 -7.05
N GLU A 48 -22.36 0.41 -5.82
CA GLU A 48 -23.33 1.45 -5.44
C GLU A 48 -23.13 2.74 -6.25
N ARG A 49 -21.88 3.15 -6.53
CA ARG A 49 -21.62 4.32 -7.39
C ARG A 49 -22.10 4.10 -8.82
N GLU A 50 -21.75 2.96 -9.42
CA GLU A 50 -22.15 2.61 -10.78
C GLU A 50 -23.70 2.55 -10.89
N GLU A 51 -24.37 1.98 -9.89
CA GLU A 51 -25.84 1.96 -9.82
C GLU A 51 -26.42 3.38 -9.69
N LEU A 52 -25.88 4.20 -8.79
CA LEU A 52 -26.35 5.58 -8.60
C LEU A 52 -26.12 6.44 -9.84
N ASP A 53 -25.02 6.26 -10.57
CA ASP A 53 -24.77 6.96 -11.84
C ASP A 53 -25.83 6.66 -12.91
N GLN A 54 -26.42 5.46 -12.90
CA GLN A 54 -27.54 5.13 -13.79
C GLN A 54 -28.87 5.66 -13.26
N LEU A 55 -29.08 5.64 -11.94
CA LEU A 55 -30.30 6.14 -11.32
C LEU A 55 -30.45 7.66 -11.45
N VAL A 56 -29.36 8.43 -11.29
CA VAL A 56 -29.42 9.91 -11.43
C VAL A 56 -29.79 10.38 -12.85
N LYS A 57 -29.71 9.50 -13.86
CA LYS A 57 -30.18 9.80 -15.23
C LYS A 57 -31.69 9.64 -15.38
N LYS A 58 -32.35 8.95 -14.43
CA LYS A 58 -33.79 8.71 -14.44
C LYS A 58 -34.48 9.73 -13.54
N SER A 59 -35.52 10.38 -14.04
CA SER A 59 -36.36 11.30 -13.28
C SER A 59 -37.78 10.74 -13.21
N PRO A 60 -38.48 10.83 -12.07
CA PRO A 60 -38.07 11.45 -10.80
C PRO A 60 -37.18 10.55 -9.93
N PHE A 61 -36.41 11.17 -9.04
CA PHE A 61 -35.66 10.46 -7.98
C PHE A 61 -36.61 9.87 -6.93
N SER A 62 -36.28 8.70 -6.41
CA SER A 62 -37.20 7.98 -5.52
C SER A 62 -36.56 7.01 -4.53
N LYS A 63 -35.23 6.77 -4.59
CA LYS A 63 -34.59 5.79 -3.72
C LYS A 63 -34.36 6.37 -2.33
N HIS A 64 -34.93 5.75 -1.30
CA HIS A 64 -34.74 6.12 0.11
C HIS A 64 -34.09 4.96 0.89
N GLY A 65 -33.66 5.26 2.11
CA GLY A 65 -33.12 4.28 3.06
C GLY A 65 -31.76 4.68 3.61
N ASN A 66 -31.02 3.72 4.14
CA ASN A 66 -29.78 4.02 4.83
C ASN A 66 -28.60 4.23 3.87
N LEU A 67 -27.75 5.19 4.21
CA LEU A 67 -26.49 5.49 3.54
C LEU A 67 -25.35 5.45 4.54
N LYS A 68 -24.32 4.66 4.26
CA LYS A 68 -23.12 4.57 5.09
C LYS A 68 -22.34 5.86 5.02
N VAL A 69 -21.78 6.28 6.15
CA VAL A 69 -21.00 7.52 6.23
C VAL A 69 -19.78 7.34 7.11
N LYS A 70 -18.69 8.00 6.72
CA LYS A 70 -17.50 8.14 7.55
C LYS A 70 -17.62 9.42 8.37
N TYR A 71 -17.55 9.28 9.68
CA TYR A 71 -17.53 10.40 10.61
C TYR A 71 -16.18 11.14 10.56
N LEU A 72 -16.22 12.48 10.59
CA LEU A 72 -14.99 13.29 10.48
C LEU A 72 -14.62 14.03 11.76
N ALA A 73 -15.59 14.56 12.52
CA ALA A 73 -15.29 15.42 13.67
C ALA A 73 -16.46 15.55 14.66
N GLY A 74 -16.11 15.65 15.94
CA GLY A 74 -17.01 15.88 17.09
C GLY A 74 -16.89 14.77 18.15
N ASN A 75 -17.97 14.55 18.93
CA ASN A 75 -17.94 13.76 20.18
C ASN A 75 -18.74 12.44 20.12
N LEU A 76 -18.76 11.75 18.97
CA LEU A 76 -19.37 10.41 18.90
C LEU A 76 -18.47 9.34 19.53
N SER A 77 -19.09 8.38 20.22
CA SER A 77 -18.39 7.20 20.74
C SER A 77 -17.93 6.27 19.61
N LYS A 78 -16.92 5.42 19.88
CA LYS A 78 -16.44 4.41 18.90
C LYS A 78 -17.57 3.52 18.37
N LYS A 79 -18.52 3.14 19.22
CA LYS A 79 -19.68 2.33 18.84
C LYS A 79 -20.58 3.07 17.85
N GLN A 80 -20.90 4.34 18.12
CA GLN A 80 -21.70 5.16 17.21
C GLN A 80 -21.02 5.38 15.86
N ILE A 81 -19.69 5.57 15.85
CA ILE A 81 -18.92 5.70 14.61
C ILE A 81 -19.01 4.41 13.79
N GLN A 82 -18.86 3.25 14.42
CA GLN A 82 -19.00 1.96 13.74
C GLN A 82 -20.42 1.75 13.20
N GLU A 83 -21.47 2.14 13.94
CA GLU A 83 -22.85 2.10 13.46
C GLU A 83 -23.05 2.98 12.22
N LEU A 84 -22.46 4.19 12.16
CA LEU A 84 -22.51 5.06 10.98
C LEU A 84 -21.83 4.44 9.74
N GLU A 85 -20.72 3.72 9.94
CA GLU A 85 -19.96 3.11 8.85
C GLU A 85 -20.60 1.81 8.34
N LEU A 86 -21.28 1.05 9.22
CA LEU A 86 -21.89 -0.25 8.90
C LEU A 86 -23.37 -0.16 8.53
N GLU A 87 -24.17 0.57 9.31
CA GLU A 87 -25.62 0.67 9.15
C GLU A 87 -26.03 1.95 8.42
N GLY A 88 -25.29 3.04 8.64
CA GLY A 88 -25.54 4.33 8.00
C GLY A 88 -26.66 5.17 8.61
N ILE A 89 -27.01 6.23 7.88
CA ILE A 89 -28.05 7.20 8.21
C ILE A 89 -29.21 7.03 7.26
N ASN A 90 -30.44 7.04 7.76
CA ASN A 90 -31.63 7.04 6.90
C ASN A 90 -31.77 8.40 6.18
N SER A 91 -31.87 8.39 4.86
CA SER A 91 -31.96 9.62 4.07
C SER A 91 -33.21 10.46 4.40
N SER A 92 -34.30 9.83 4.85
CA SER A 92 -35.51 10.52 5.30
C SER A 92 -35.36 11.23 6.64
N ASP A 93 -34.34 10.90 7.44
CA ASP A 93 -34.07 11.58 8.71
C ASP A 93 -33.35 12.91 8.53
N ILE A 94 -32.83 13.19 7.33
CA ILE A 94 -32.05 14.38 7.04
C ILE A 94 -32.99 15.58 6.83
N SER A 95 -32.69 16.67 7.54
CA SER A 95 -33.36 17.96 7.37
C SER A 95 -32.60 18.85 6.39
N THR A 96 -31.27 18.98 6.55
CA THR A 96 -30.42 19.80 5.68
C THR A 96 -29.04 19.15 5.47
N ILE A 97 -28.42 19.49 4.34
CA ILE A 97 -27.04 19.10 4.00
C ILE A 97 -26.29 20.37 3.60
N ASP A 98 -25.32 20.76 4.42
CA ASP A 98 -24.42 21.89 4.16
C ASP A 98 -23.05 21.37 3.71
N TYR A 99 -22.46 21.98 2.69
CA TYR A 99 -21.17 21.56 2.15
C TYR A 99 -20.38 22.72 1.56
N PHE A 100 -19.05 22.62 1.58
CA PHE A 100 -18.17 23.58 0.94
C PHE A 100 -17.93 23.23 -0.52
N VAL A 101 -18.00 24.24 -1.38
CA VAL A 101 -17.60 24.11 -2.79
C VAL A 101 -16.08 24.19 -2.86
N HIS A 102 -15.43 23.06 -3.13
CA HIS A 102 -13.99 22.94 -3.34
C HIS A 102 -13.72 21.93 -4.46
N ASP A 103 -12.48 21.91 -4.96
CA ASP A 103 -12.06 20.96 -5.98
C ASP A 103 -12.26 19.52 -5.48
N PRO A 104 -12.91 18.65 -6.27
CA PRO A 104 -13.21 17.29 -5.85
C PRO A 104 -11.92 16.49 -5.65
N LYS A 105 -11.81 15.80 -4.50
CA LYS A 105 -10.75 14.81 -4.27
C LYS A 105 -11.03 13.47 -4.95
N ASN A 106 -12.29 13.18 -5.24
CA ASN A 106 -12.71 11.94 -5.87
C ASN A 106 -12.47 11.98 -7.39
N THR A 107 -11.71 11.01 -7.91
CA THR A 107 -11.41 10.88 -9.33
C THR A 107 -12.09 9.67 -10.00
N PHE A 108 -13.18 9.15 -9.42
CA PHE A 108 -13.90 7.96 -9.88
C PHE A 108 -14.36 8.06 -11.33
N HIS A 109 -14.68 9.26 -11.83
CA HIS A 109 -15.05 9.45 -13.23
C HIS A 109 -13.90 9.92 -14.13
N SER A 110 -12.73 10.23 -13.57
CA SER A 110 -11.58 10.65 -14.36
C SER A 110 -10.92 9.43 -15.02
N LYS A 111 -10.44 9.65 -16.25
CA LYS A 111 -9.59 8.70 -16.99
C LYS A 111 -8.12 9.12 -17.00
N ASP A 112 -7.80 10.25 -16.37
CA ASP A 112 -6.49 10.88 -16.46
C ASP A 112 -5.49 10.16 -15.57
N LYS A 113 -4.23 10.16 -16.03
CA LYS A 113 -3.12 9.65 -15.24
C LYS A 113 -2.74 10.67 -14.17
N ARG A 114 -2.59 10.21 -12.92
CA ARG A 114 -2.39 11.07 -11.75
C ARG A 114 -0.95 11.01 -11.25
N THR A 115 -0.55 12.08 -10.58
CA THR A 115 0.71 12.19 -9.84
C THR A 115 0.46 12.58 -8.40
N VAL A 116 1.33 12.12 -7.51
CA VAL A 116 1.31 12.56 -6.10
C VAL A 116 1.92 13.96 -6.02
N LYS A 117 1.25 14.87 -5.31
CA LYS A 117 1.82 16.17 -4.96
C LYS A 117 2.84 15.96 -3.85
N SER A 118 4.13 15.94 -4.20
CA SER A 118 5.21 15.76 -3.24
C SER A 118 5.83 17.09 -2.82
N LEU A 119 6.26 17.14 -1.55
CA LEU A 119 7.18 18.16 -1.04
C LEU A 119 8.56 17.51 -0.95
N ASN A 120 9.50 17.97 -1.77
CA ASN A 120 10.86 17.46 -1.74
C ASN A 120 11.65 18.18 -0.64
N ILE A 121 11.97 17.44 0.42
CA ILE A 121 12.82 17.93 1.52
C ILE A 121 14.22 17.35 1.32
N PRO A 122 15.23 18.15 0.94
CA PRO A 122 16.58 17.64 0.76
C PRO A 122 17.18 17.24 2.11
N ILE A 123 17.64 16.00 2.21
CA ILE A 123 18.38 15.50 3.37
C ILE A 123 19.86 15.53 3.02
N ARG A 124 20.68 16.08 3.91
CA ARG A 124 22.14 16.02 3.78
C ARG A 124 22.60 14.64 4.23
N THR A 125 23.26 13.91 3.34
CA THR A 125 23.88 12.63 3.67
C THR A 125 25.32 12.82 4.13
N SER A 126 25.76 11.94 5.02
CA SER A 126 27.13 11.90 5.51
C SER A 126 28.02 11.14 4.53
N SER A 127 29.27 11.58 4.36
CA SER A 127 30.24 10.84 3.54
C SER A 127 30.60 9.50 4.16
N LYS A 128 31.04 8.55 3.34
CA LYS A 128 31.62 7.25 3.75
C LYS A 128 30.73 6.44 4.71
N GLY A 129 29.41 6.44 4.50
CA GLY A 129 28.48 5.67 5.33
C GLY A 129 28.34 6.19 6.77
N GLY A 130 28.65 7.47 7.04
CA GLY A 130 28.43 8.09 8.36
C GLY A 130 26.95 8.08 8.79
N ASP A 131 26.03 7.89 7.85
CA ASP A 131 24.61 7.79 8.14
C ASP A 131 24.20 6.45 8.78
N TYR A 132 25.05 5.42 8.72
CA TYR A 132 24.73 4.12 9.29
C TYR A 132 24.51 4.16 10.81
N ASP A 133 25.13 5.10 11.53
CA ASP A 133 24.98 5.21 12.99
C ASP A 133 23.53 5.54 13.38
N TRP A 134 22.94 6.57 12.74
CA TRP A 134 21.56 6.95 13.03
C TRP A 134 20.55 5.99 12.41
N ILE A 135 20.85 5.41 11.24
CA ILE A 135 20.02 4.37 10.62
C ILE A 135 19.93 3.15 11.55
N TYR A 136 21.06 2.71 12.11
CA TYR A 136 21.09 1.62 13.07
C TYR A 136 20.30 1.96 14.34
N GLY A 137 20.52 3.14 14.92
CA GLY A 137 19.74 3.62 16.06
C GLY A 137 18.24 3.62 15.81
N PHE A 138 17.81 4.03 14.62
CA PHE A 138 16.40 3.98 14.22
C PHE A 138 15.88 2.54 14.08
N GLN A 139 16.60 1.65 13.40
CA GLN A 139 16.18 0.24 13.29
C GLN A 139 16.11 -0.45 14.65
N LYS A 140 17.08 -0.20 15.54
CA LYS A 140 17.07 -0.70 16.91
C LYS A 140 15.84 -0.23 17.68
N LYS A 141 15.44 1.03 17.50
CA LYS A 141 14.20 1.57 18.09
C LYS A 141 12.97 0.87 17.53
N LEU A 142 12.87 0.65 16.22
CA LEU A 142 11.75 -0.10 15.62
C LEU A 142 11.61 -1.50 16.21
N VAL A 143 12.72 -2.25 16.32
CA VAL A 143 12.72 -3.60 16.91
C VAL A 143 12.32 -3.56 18.38
N THR A 144 12.84 -2.59 19.14
CA THR A 144 12.51 -2.42 20.57
C THR A 144 11.03 -2.08 20.78
N ASP A 145 10.42 -1.33 19.87
CA ASP A 145 9.01 -0.96 19.91
C ASP A 145 8.09 -2.06 19.35
N GLY A 146 8.65 -3.24 19.01
CA GLY A 146 7.88 -4.37 18.47
C GLY A 146 7.35 -4.11 17.06
N ILE A 147 7.95 -3.19 16.32
CA ILE A 147 7.58 -2.90 14.93
C ILE A 147 8.28 -3.90 14.01
N GLY A 148 7.48 -4.64 13.24
CA GLY A 148 7.96 -5.67 12.33
C GLY A 148 8.85 -5.13 11.22
N LEU A 149 9.92 -5.87 10.90
CA LEU A 149 10.81 -5.63 9.78
C LEU A 149 10.52 -6.61 8.65
N THR A 150 10.63 -6.17 7.40
CA THR A 150 10.56 -7.07 6.23
C THR A 150 11.70 -8.09 6.27
N PRO A 151 11.65 -9.21 5.52
CA PRO A 151 12.75 -10.18 5.47
C PRO A 151 14.11 -9.55 5.14
N MET A 152 14.19 -8.69 4.11
CA MET A 152 15.43 -7.96 3.82
C MET A 152 15.76 -6.93 4.91
N GLY A 153 14.76 -6.27 5.49
CA GLY A 153 14.93 -5.33 6.60
C GLY A 153 15.52 -5.99 7.86
N ARG A 154 15.10 -7.22 8.18
CA ARG A 154 15.64 -8.02 9.27
C ARG A 154 17.09 -8.39 9.01
N CYS A 155 17.42 -8.84 7.78
CA CYS A 155 18.81 -9.13 7.42
C CYS A 155 19.71 -7.88 7.54
N PHE A 156 19.21 -6.73 7.11
CA PHE A 156 19.92 -5.46 7.23
C PHE A 156 20.12 -5.03 8.69
N TYR A 157 19.11 -5.17 9.54
CA TYR A 157 19.22 -4.93 10.98
C TYR A 157 20.26 -5.85 11.63
N LEU A 158 20.22 -7.15 11.34
CA LEU A 158 21.18 -8.12 11.89
C LEU A 158 22.62 -7.79 11.45
N ALA A 159 22.82 -7.43 10.19
CA ALA A 159 24.13 -7.01 9.68
C ALA A 159 24.64 -5.75 10.38
N MET A 160 23.79 -4.74 10.58
CA MET A 160 24.17 -3.54 11.34
C MET A 160 24.46 -3.84 12.81
N LYS A 161 23.64 -4.67 13.45
CA LYS A 161 23.85 -5.05 14.85
C LYS A 161 25.16 -5.82 15.02
N PHE A 162 25.43 -6.78 14.13
CA PHE A 162 26.71 -7.48 14.10
C PHE A 162 27.90 -6.52 13.88
N TYR A 163 27.71 -5.49 13.04
CA TYR A 163 28.76 -4.51 12.76
C TYR A 163 29.03 -3.55 13.94
N PHE A 164 27.99 -3.04 14.60
CA PHE A 164 28.10 -2.01 15.64
C PHE A 164 28.18 -2.56 17.07
N GLU A 165 27.51 -3.68 17.35
CA GLU A 165 27.39 -4.28 18.68
C GLU A 165 27.56 -5.81 18.61
N PRO A 166 28.69 -6.34 18.07
CA PRO A 166 28.88 -7.78 17.87
C PRO A 166 28.77 -8.59 19.17
N ASP A 167 29.19 -8.02 20.30
CA ASP A 167 29.15 -8.65 21.63
C ASP A 167 27.76 -8.63 22.27
N ASN A 168 26.77 -7.97 21.65
CA ASN A 168 25.42 -7.76 22.19
C ASN A 168 24.33 -8.46 21.36
N LEU A 169 24.64 -9.62 20.80
CA LEU A 169 23.69 -10.45 20.06
C LEU A 169 22.98 -11.41 21.02
N SER A 170 21.65 -11.49 20.91
CA SER A 170 20.86 -12.52 21.58
C SER A 170 21.07 -13.89 20.93
N GLU A 171 20.75 -14.97 21.65
CA GLU A 171 20.84 -16.33 21.12
C GLU A 171 20.03 -16.52 19.83
N GLU A 172 18.83 -15.94 19.76
CA GLU A 172 17.99 -15.96 18.56
C GLU A 172 18.65 -15.24 17.38
N GLU A 173 19.23 -14.06 17.61
CA GLU A 173 19.93 -13.31 16.57
C GLU A 173 21.18 -14.06 16.08
N VAL A 174 21.93 -14.71 16.98
CA VAL A 174 23.05 -15.57 16.61
C VAL A 174 22.57 -16.72 15.72
N GLN A 175 21.46 -17.37 16.06
CA GLN A 175 20.88 -18.44 15.26
C GLN A 175 20.38 -17.96 13.89
N GLU A 176 19.82 -16.76 13.80
CA GLU A 176 19.43 -16.17 12.51
C GLU A 176 20.63 -15.82 11.61
N ILE A 177 21.74 -15.38 12.22
CA ILE A 177 22.99 -15.06 11.51
C ILE A 177 23.71 -16.34 11.09
N TYR A 178 23.72 -17.37 11.93
CA TYR A 178 24.43 -18.64 11.74
C TYR A 178 23.47 -19.84 11.80
N PRO A 179 22.59 -20.02 10.80
CA PRO A 179 21.47 -20.97 10.87
C PRO A 179 21.89 -22.43 11.00
N ASN A 180 23.10 -22.80 10.54
CA ASN A 180 23.60 -24.18 10.60
C ASN A 180 24.47 -24.44 11.85
N GLY A 181 24.68 -23.43 12.71
CA GLY A 181 25.58 -23.53 13.87
C GLY A 181 27.06 -23.62 13.52
N ASP A 182 27.41 -23.55 12.23
CA ASP A 182 28.76 -23.28 11.77
C ASP A 182 29.02 -21.76 11.81
N LEU A 183 30.29 -21.36 11.80
CA LEU A 183 30.65 -19.93 11.70
C LEU A 183 30.40 -19.36 10.28
N ILE A 184 29.47 -19.94 9.52
CA ILE A 184 29.09 -19.52 8.18
C ILE A 184 27.85 -18.64 8.27
N MET A 185 28.05 -17.35 8.02
CA MET A 185 26.98 -16.37 8.03
C MET A 185 25.98 -16.63 6.90
N LYS A 186 24.69 -16.47 7.21
CA LYS A 186 23.61 -16.45 6.22
C LYS A 186 23.91 -15.42 5.12
N GLU A 187 23.85 -15.85 3.86
CA GLU A 187 24.32 -15.07 2.70
C GLU A 187 23.66 -13.68 2.60
N GLU A 188 22.37 -13.57 2.91
CA GLU A 188 21.65 -12.30 2.86
C GLU A 188 22.11 -11.31 3.95
N VAL A 189 22.49 -11.81 5.12
CA VAL A 189 23.05 -10.97 6.20
C VAL A 189 24.47 -10.55 5.82
N GLU A 190 25.28 -11.48 5.32
CA GLU A 190 26.65 -11.20 4.89
C GLU A 190 26.69 -10.17 3.76
N TRP A 191 25.75 -10.25 2.82
CA TRP A 191 25.59 -9.27 1.75
C TRP A 191 25.32 -7.85 2.28
N GLU A 192 24.42 -7.71 3.27
CA GLU A 192 24.16 -6.42 3.91
C GLU A 192 25.39 -5.90 4.65
N LEU A 193 26.13 -6.78 5.34
CA LEU A 193 27.38 -6.44 6.02
C LEU A 193 28.45 -5.93 5.04
N PHE A 194 28.61 -6.59 3.89
CA PHE A 194 29.56 -6.14 2.87
C PHE A 194 29.20 -4.78 2.28
N LYS A 195 27.91 -4.46 2.13
CA LYS A 195 27.50 -3.11 1.69
C LYS A 195 27.90 -2.03 2.71
N ILE A 196 27.72 -2.30 4.00
CA ILE A 196 28.15 -1.39 5.08
C ILE A 196 29.67 -1.18 5.01
N LYS A 197 30.45 -2.27 5.02
CA LYS A 197 31.91 -2.23 4.96
C LYS A 197 32.42 -1.60 3.66
N TYR A 198 31.75 -1.82 2.52
CA TYR A 198 32.12 -1.22 1.24
C TYR A 198 32.01 0.30 1.30
N GLN A 199 30.88 0.82 1.80
CA GLN A 199 30.65 2.26 1.92
C GLN A 199 31.57 2.93 2.95
N ARG A 200 32.03 2.19 3.97
CA ARG A 200 33.01 2.63 4.96
C ARG A 200 34.46 2.42 4.55
N GLU A 201 34.71 1.84 3.37
CA GLU A 201 36.06 1.52 2.86
C GLU A 201 36.83 0.49 3.73
N GLU A 202 36.10 -0.37 4.45
CA GLU A 202 36.64 -1.30 5.45
C GLU A 202 36.77 -2.76 4.96
N LEU A 203 36.40 -3.05 3.71
CA LEU A 203 36.51 -4.41 3.17
C LEU A 203 37.98 -4.85 3.02
N SER A 204 38.28 -6.03 3.56
CA SER A 204 39.54 -6.73 3.31
C SER A 204 39.65 -7.21 1.86
N GLN A 205 40.86 -7.63 1.43
CA GLN A 205 41.05 -8.16 0.07
C GLN A 205 40.30 -9.48 -0.17
N GLU A 206 40.18 -10.33 0.85
CA GLU A 206 39.41 -11.57 0.77
C GLU A 206 37.92 -11.28 0.70
N GLU A 207 37.43 -10.36 1.53
CA GLU A 207 36.03 -9.92 1.51
C GLU A 207 35.67 -9.27 0.17
N LYS A 208 36.56 -8.48 -0.44
CA LYS A 208 36.35 -7.92 -1.79
C LYS A 208 36.14 -9.01 -2.83
N LYS A 209 36.95 -10.08 -2.80
CA LYS A 209 36.78 -11.22 -3.72
C LYS A 209 35.44 -11.92 -3.49
N LYS A 210 35.07 -12.18 -2.23
CA LYS A 210 33.79 -12.81 -1.88
C LYS A 210 32.60 -11.94 -2.28
N CYS A 211 32.66 -10.64 -1.99
CA CYS A 211 31.65 -9.65 -2.38
C CYS A 211 31.46 -9.60 -3.90
N ALA A 212 32.55 -9.66 -4.69
CA ALA A 212 32.47 -9.69 -6.15
C ALA A 212 31.80 -10.97 -6.68
N LEU A 213 32.02 -12.12 -6.03
CA LEU A 213 31.32 -13.36 -6.36
C LEU A 213 29.83 -13.29 -6.02
N MET A 214 29.47 -12.78 -4.84
CA MET A 214 28.07 -12.56 -4.45
C MET A 214 27.34 -11.60 -5.39
N PHE A 215 28.01 -10.52 -5.79
CA PHE A 215 27.44 -9.56 -6.73
C PHE A 215 27.09 -10.22 -8.07
N LYS A 216 28.01 -11.01 -8.65
CA LYS A 216 27.73 -11.78 -9.87
C LYS A 216 26.56 -12.75 -9.68
N LYS A 217 26.52 -13.46 -8.55
CA LYS A 217 25.41 -14.38 -8.24
C LYS A 217 24.06 -13.65 -8.22
N LYS A 218 23.99 -12.51 -7.51
CA LYS A 218 22.77 -11.69 -7.43
C LYS A 218 22.35 -11.10 -8.77
N GLN A 219 23.30 -10.73 -9.64
CA GLN A 219 22.99 -10.31 -11.00
C GLN A 219 22.33 -11.43 -11.81
N GLU A 220 22.85 -12.66 -11.72
CA GLU A 220 22.25 -13.80 -12.40
C GLU A 220 20.87 -14.15 -11.83
N GLU A 221 20.70 -14.14 -10.51
CA GLU A 221 19.40 -14.31 -9.85
C GLU A 221 18.38 -13.25 -10.32
N SER A 222 18.80 -11.99 -10.40
CA SER A 222 17.96 -10.88 -10.87
C SER A 222 17.51 -11.08 -12.33
N LYS A 223 18.42 -11.54 -13.20
CA LYS A 223 18.08 -11.88 -14.59
C LYS A 223 17.08 -13.03 -14.66
N ILE A 224 17.26 -14.08 -13.85
CA ILE A 224 16.35 -15.23 -13.79
C ILE A 224 14.96 -14.79 -13.36
N ILE A 225 14.87 -14.00 -12.28
CA ILE A 225 13.61 -13.47 -11.75
C ILE A 225 12.91 -12.60 -12.80
N LEU A 226 13.62 -11.62 -13.39
CA LEU A 226 13.02 -10.76 -14.41
C LEU A 226 12.55 -11.56 -15.63
N ASN A 227 13.37 -12.49 -16.12
CA ASN A 227 13.01 -13.30 -17.28
C ASN A 227 11.81 -14.21 -17.03
N LYS A 228 11.63 -14.73 -15.79
CA LYS A 228 10.42 -15.45 -15.39
C LYS A 228 9.16 -14.60 -15.63
N TYR A 229 9.13 -13.37 -15.12
CA TYR A 229 7.97 -12.48 -15.27
C TYR A 229 7.77 -11.96 -16.71
N LEU A 230 8.86 -11.74 -17.46
CA LEU A 230 8.77 -11.45 -18.89
C LEU A 230 8.15 -12.61 -19.68
N ASN A 231 8.48 -13.86 -19.33
CA ASN A 231 7.87 -15.02 -19.98
C ASN A 231 6.37 -15.13 -19.65
N GLU A 232 5.98 -14.87 -18.40
CA GLU A 232 4.56 -14.79 -18.00
C GLU A 232 3.79 -13.69 -18.75
N SER A 233 4.48 -12.62 -19.17
CA SER A 233 3.89 -11.57 -20.00
C SER A 233 3.97 -11.86 -21.50
N GLY A 234 4.46 -13.03 -21.94
CA GLY A 234 4.60 -13.38 -23.37
C GLY A 234 5.84 -12.79 -24.07
N SER A 235 6.80 -12.28 -23.30
CA SER A 235 8.09 -11.76 -23.77
C SER A 235 9.25 -12.67 -23.33
N SER A 236 10.48 -12.18 -23.41
CA SER A 236 11.66 -12.72 -22.74
C SER A 236 12.72 -11.63 -22.64
N LEU A 237 13.73 -11.78 -21.77
CA LEU A 237 14.80 -10.81 -21.65
C LEU A 237 15.55 -10.62 -22.98
N LYS A 238 15.78 -11.72 -23.72
CA LYS A 238 16.40 -11.68 -25.04
C LYS A 238 15.56 -10.89 -26.06
N LYS A 239 14.24 -11.09 -26.07
CA LYS A 239 13.32 -10.34 -26.94
C LYS A 239 13.28 -8.86 -26.55
N LEU A 240 13.24 -8.57 -25.25
CA LEU A 240 13.22 -7.20 -24.74
C LEU A 240 14.50 -6.44 -25.12
N ILE A 241 15.68 -7.04 -24.94
CA ILE A 241 16.95 -6.43 -25.35
C ILE A 241 16.97 -6.12 -26.85
N ALA A 242 16.46 -7.03 -27.68
CA ALA A 242 16.42 -6.84 -29.13
C ALA A 242 15.45 -5.72 -29.57
N ASN A 243 14.34 -5.54 -28.84
CA ASN A 243 13.28 -4.61 -29.23
C ASN A 243 13.42 -3.23 -28.56
N ASN A 244 13.89 -3.19 -27.31
CA ASN A 244 14.01 -1.99 -26.49
C ASN A 244 15.08 -2.18 -25.39
N ILE A 245 16.34 -1.92 -25.75
CA ILE A 245 17.49 -2.09 -24.85
C ILE A 245 17.44 -1.15 -23.64
N GLU A 246 16.89 0.05 -23.79
CA GLU A 246 16.78 1.03 -22.70
C GLU A 246 15.83 0.53 -21.62
N GLN A 247 14.64 0.05 -22.01
CA GLN A 247 13.69 -0.55 -21.08
C GLN A 247 14.25 -1.83 -20.44
N ALA A 248 15.00 -2.64 -21.21
CA ALA A 248 15.67 -3.82 -20.67
C ALA A 248 16.67 -3.44 -19.55
N ALA A 249 17.50 -2.42 -19.79
CA ALA A 249 18.49 -1.93 -18.84
C ALA A 249 17.80 -1.34 -17.60
N GLU A 250 16.75 -0.53 -17.77
CA GLU A 250 16.00 0.05 -16.66
C GLU A 250 15.38 -1.03 -15.76
N LEU A 251 14.71 -2.03 -16.34
CA LEU A 251 14.12 -3.13 -15.57
C LEU A 251 15.17 -3.97 -14.84
N LEU A 252 16.31 -4.26 -15.48
CA LEU A 252 17.40 -4.98 -14.83
C LEU A 252 17.96 -4.21 -13.63
N ILE A 253 18.22 -2.91 -13.79
CA ILE A 253 18.71 -2.06 -12.69
C ILE A 253 17.71 -2.05 -11.53
N LYS A 254 16.40 -1.91 -11.83
CA LYS A 254 15.33 -1.93 -10.81
C LYS A 254 15.30 -3.24 -10.03
N VAL A 255 15.47 -4.39 -10.69
CA VAL A 255 15.46 -5.71 -10.04
C VAL A 255 16.74 -5.96 -9.25
N GLU A 256 17.90 -5.63 -9.81
CA GLU A 256 19.21 -5.84 -9.18
C GLU A 256 19.37 -5.03 -7.88
N HIS A 257 18.85 -3.80 -7.85
CA HIS A 257 18.93 -2.91 -6.70
C HIS A 257 17.67 -2.94 -5.83
N PHE A 258 16.75 -3.87 -6.09
CA PHE A 258 15.49 -3.94 -5.36
C PHE A 258 15.74 -4.22 -3.87
N LYS A 259 14.99 -3.52 -3.03
CA LYS A 259 14.85 -3.81 -1.60
C LYS A 259 13.38 -3.97 -1.29
N ASP A 260 13.05 -4.88 -0.37
CA ASP A 260 11.69 -5.06 0.10
C ASP A 260 11.06 -3.70 0.44
N ILE A 261 9.90 -3.44 -0.15
CA ILE A 261 9.16 -2.20 0.08
C ILE A 261 8.18 -2.46 1.22
N LYS A 262 8.45 -1.87 2.40
CA LYS A 262 7.49 -1.87 3.50
C LYS A 262 6.34 -0.91 3.18
N LEU A 263 5.11 -1.40 3.29
CA LEU A 263 3.89 -0.66 2.95
C LEU A 263 3.18 -0.07 4.17
N ASN A 264 3.39 -0.62 5.37
CA ASN A 264 2.86 -0.07 6.62
C ASN A 264 3.96 0.56 7.48
N VAL A 265 3.63 1.63 8.18
CA VAL A 265 4.57 2.32 9.09
C VAL A 265 4.70 1.55 10.41
N MET A 266 3.57 1.26 11.04
CA MET A 266 3.47 0.70 12.40
C MET A 266 2.87 -0.71 12.40
N GLY A 267 3.17 -1.48 13.44
CA GLY A 267 2.61 -2.82 13.66
C GLY A 267 3.68 -3.91 13.70
N SER A 268 3.38 -5.01 14.39
CA SER A 268 4.27 -6.16 14.56
C SER A 268 4.38 -7.02 13.30
N PHE A 269 3.34 -7.03 12.46
CA PHE A 269 3.34 -7.70 11.18
C PHE A 269 3.72 -6.71 10.07
N PRO A 270 4.90 -6.83 9.44
CA PRO A 270 5.28 -5.97 8.34
C PRO A 270 4.45 -6.32 7.10
N ILE A 271 3.80 -5.35 6.48
CA ILE A 271 3.12 -5.54 5.20
C ILE A 271 4.08 -5.06 4.10
N TYR A 272 4.42 -5.90 3.13
CA TYR A 272 5.51 -5.59 2.20
C TYR A 272 5.39 -6.22 0.81
N LEU A 273 6.16 -5.65 -0.13
CA LEU A 273 6.43 -6.22 -1.45
C LEU A 273 7.87 -6.74 -1.49
N ASP A 274 8.02 -7.99 -1.91
CA ASP A 274 9.30 -8.50 -2.40
C ASP A 274 9.43 -8.24 -3.92
N VAL A 275 10.60 -8.56 -4.48
CA VAL A 275 10.89 -8.31 -5.91
C VAL A 275 9.92 -9.04 -6.84
N GLU A 276 9.51 -10.25 -6.48
CA GLU A 276 8.58 -11.06 -7.26
C GLU A 276 7.19 -10.39 -7.32
N ARG A 277 6.71 -9.88 -6.18
CA ARG A 277 5.40 -9.23 -6.09
C ARG A 277 5.41 -7.82 -6.64
N TYR A 278 6.54 -7.11 -6.52
CA TYR A 278 6.79 -5.87 -7.24
C TYR A 278 6.63 -6.08 -8.75
N LEU A 279 7.35 -7.05 -9.34
CA LEU A 279 7.23 -7.33 -10.78
C LEU A 279 5.82 -7.78 -11.16
N HIS A 280 5.19 -8.64 -10.35
CA HIS A 280 3.82 -9.09 -10.59
C HIS A 280 2.81 -7.94 -10.65
N VAL A 281 2.89 -6.98 -9.72
CA VAL A 281 1.99 -5.82 -9.69
C VAL A 281 2.33 -4.85 -10.81
N TYR A 282 3.60 -4.44 -10.92
CA TYR A 282 4.02 -3.37 -11.82
C TYR A 282 3.91 -3.79 -13.29
N MET A 283 4.45 -4.94 -13.68
CA MET A 283 4.44 -5.35 -15.09
C MET A 283 3.04 -5.70 -15.62
N ARG A 284 2.07 -5.95 -14.72
CA ARG A 284 0.71 -6.38 -15.09
C ARG A 284 -0.32 -5.27 -14.99
N HIS A 285 -0.12 -4.33 -14.08
CA HIS A 285 -1.15 -3.34 -13.72
C HIS A 285 -0.68 -1.89 -13.88
N VAL A 286 0.60 -1.65 -14.18
CA VAL A 286 1.16 -0.31 -14.39
C VAL A 286 1.62 -0.18 -15.83
N GLU A 287 0.93 0.66 -16.61
CA GLU A 287 1.13 0.87 -18.05
C GLU A 287 2.60 1.00 -18.46
N GLU A 288 3.38 1.85 -17.77
CA GLU A 288 4.77 2.16 -18.12
C GLU A 288 5.71 0.96 -18.02
N MET A 289 5.33 -0.03 -17.21
CA MET A 289 6.12 -1.24 -16.95
C MET A 289 5.65 -2.42 -17.82
N GLN A 290 4.63 -2.23 -18.66
CA GLN A 290 4.18 -3.24 -19.60
C GLN A 290 5.14 -3.32 -20.79
N VAL A 291 5.72 -4.51 -20.99
CA VAL A 291 6.69 -4.77 -22.06
C VAL A 291 6.00 -5.11 -23.39
N ASN A 292 4.72 -5.45 -23.36
CA ASN A 292 3.91 -5.71 -24.54
C ASN A 292 2.41 -5.54 -24.22
N LYS A 293 1.57 -5.69 -25.25
CA LYS A 293 0.11 -5.57 -25.14
C LYS A 293 -0.58 -6.74 -24.44
N HIS A 294 0.16 -7.75 -23.95
CA HIS A 294 -0.43 -8.94 -23.34
C HIS A 294 -1.28 -8.58 -22.10
N PHE A 295 -0.90 -7.52 -21.38
CA PHE A 295 -1.62 -7.03 -20.20
C PHE A 295 -2.30 -5.68 -20.41
N GLU A 296 -2.46 -5.20 -21.64
CA GLU A 296 -3.12 -3.91 -21.93
C GLU A 296 -4.53 -3.86 -21.32
N HIS A 297 -5.27 -4.96 -21.39
CA HIS A 297 -6.56 -5.08 -20.73
C HIS A 297 -6.45 -4.97 -19.20
N LYS A 298 -5.39 -5.53 -18.58
CA LYS A 298 -5.20 -5.61 -17.11
C LYS A 298 -4.61 -4.34 -16.51
N ASP A 299 -4.16 -3.40 -17.33
CA ASP A 299 -3.86 -2.06 -16.87
C ASP A 299 -5.10 -1.44 -16.23
N ASN A 300 -4.91 -0.88 -15.05
CA ASN A 300 -5.97 -0.27 -14.28
C ASN A 300 -5.45 0.85 -13.38
N PHE A 301 -4.16 0.91 -13.06
CA PHE A 301 -3.65 2.02 -12.27
C PHE A 301 -3.70 3.32 -13.08
N GLN A 302 -4.42 4.29 -12.53
CA GLN A 302 -4.45 5.67 -13.05
C GLN A 302 -3.42 6.54 -12.32
N TRP A 303 -2.24 5.99 -12.02
CA TRP A 303 -1.15 6.65 -11.32
C TRP A 303 0.13 6.42 -12.10
N ASN A 304 1.01 7.42 -12.13
CA ASN A 304 2.35 7.24 -12.67
C ASN A 304 3.11 6.17 -11.90
N GLU A 305 3.97 5.42 -12.60
CA GLU A 305 4.75 4.30 -12.03
C GLU A 305 5.40 4.66 -10.68
N LYS A 306 6.12 5.79 -10.63
CA LYS A 306 6.83 6.27 -9.44
C LYS A 306 5.92 6.51 -8.22
N ASP A 307 4.63 6.72 -8.44
CA ASP A 307 3.65 7.08 -7.42
C ASP A 307 2.83 5.86 -6.96
N VAL A 308 2.90 4.72 -7.67
CA VAL A 308 2.12 3.50 -7.36
C VAL A 308 2.45 2.97 -5.96
N THR A 309 3.73 2.93 -5.57
CA THR A 309 4.14 2.49 -4.22
C THR A 309 3.51 3.34 -3.13
N PHE A 310 3.48 4.66 -3.32
CA PHE A 310 2.85 5.57 -2.36
C PHE A 310 1.35 5.29 -2.23
N VAL A 311 0.66 5.06 -3.35
CA VAL A 311 -0.76 4.71 -3.35
C VAL A 311 -1.00 3.39 -2.61
N MET A 312 -0.13 2.39 -2.82
CA MET A 312 -0.20 1.13 -2.08
C MET A 312 -0.02 1.35 -0.58
N GLN A 313 0.94 2.19 -0.16
CA GLN A 313 1.13 2.57 1.24
C GLN A 313 -0.12 3.22 1.83
N GLU A 314 -0.71 4.19 1.14
CA GLU A 314 -1.93 4.86 1.61
C GLU A 314 -3.13 3.92 1.71
N VAL A 315 -3.28 2.98 0.77
CA VAL A 315 -4.33 1.95 0.81
C VAL A 315 -4.11 1.00 1.99
N ILE A 316 -2.88 0.55 2.22
CA ILE A 316 -2.54 -0.35 3.33
C ILE A 316 -2.68 0.36 4.68
N ASN A 317 -2.28 1.62 4.80
CA ASN A 317 -2.40 2.40 6.03
C ASN A 317 -3.87 2.52 6.49
N GLN A 318 -4.83 2.62 5.56
CA GLN A 318 -6.26 2.65 5.89
C GLN A 318 -6.78 1.38 6.56
N ILE A 319 -6.14 0.22 6.32
CA ILE A 319 -6.55 -1.07 6.87
C ILE A 319 -5.51 -1.65 7.84
N ASN A 320 -4.47 -0.90 8.21
CA ASN A 320 -3.33 -1.45 8.95
C ASN A 320 -3.78 -2.07 10.27
N ASP A 321 -4.53 -1.32 11.10
CA ASP A 321 -4.96 -1.79 12.41
C ASP A 321 -5.81 -3.05 12.31
N GLU A 322 -6.71 -3.10 11.31
CA GLU A 322 -7.54 -4.28 11.02
C GLU A 322 -6.68 -5.49 10.64
N VAL A 323 -5.67 -5.30 9.78
CA VAL A 323 -4.76 -6.39 9.37
C VAL A 323 -3.93 -6.88 10.55
N GLN A 324 -3.40 -5.96 11.37
CA GLN A 324 -2.62 -6.32 12.56
C GLN A 324 -3.47 -7.13 13.54
N GLU A 325 -4.72 -6.72 13.79
CA GLU A 325 -5.65 -7.45 14.65
C GLU A 325 -6.02 -8.81 14.04
N PHE A 326 -6.31 -8.85 12.74
CA PHE A 326 -6.65 -10.08 12.04
C PHE A 326 -5.56 -11.15 12.18
N PHE A 327 -4.28 -10.81 11.96
CA PHE A 327 -3.19 -11.77 12.05
C PHE A 327 -2.92 -12.23 13.49
N LYS A 328 -3.19 -11.39 14.50
CA LYS A 328 -3.15 -11.82 15.91
C LYS A 328 -4.23 -12.85 16.21
N LEU A 329 -5.45 -12.64 15.71
CA LEU A 329 -6.60 -13.51 15.97
C LEU A 329 -6.64 -14.76 15.07
N ASN A 330 -6.00 -14.70 13.90
CA ASN A 330 -6.05 -15.74 12.88
C ASN A 330 -4.65 -16.10 12.35
N PRO A 331 -3.77 -16.65 13.21
CA PRO A 331 -2.41 -16.99 12.80
C PRO A 331 -2.42 -17.98 11.62
N GLY A 332 -1.53 -17.76 10.66
CA GLY A 332 -1.40 -18.60 9.47
C GLY A 332 -2.51 -18.44 8.41
N LYS A 333 -3.49 -17.54 8.60
CA LYS A 333 -4.53 -17.27 7.59
C LYS A 333 -4.19 -16.04 6.77
N ARG A 334 -4.57 -16.09 5.48
CA ARG A 334 -4.44 -14.97 4.54
C ARG A 334 -5.52 -13.92 4.81
N TYR A 335 -5.13 -12.64 4.86
CA TYR A 335 -6.05 -11.52 4.90
C TYR A 335 -6.47 -11.11 3.48
N SER A 336 -7.73 -10.74 3.27
CA SER A 336 -8.25 -10.43 1.92
C SER A 336 -9.33 -9.36 1.95
N ARG A 337 -9.22 -8.37 1.06
CA ARG A 337 -10.23 -7.34 0.79
C ARG A 337 -10.47 -7.29 -0.73
N TYR A 338 -11.65 -7.70 -1.17
CA TYR A 338 -11.99 -7.79 -2.59
C TYR A 338 -13.51 -7.65 -2.81
N GLY A 339 -13.93 -7.41 -4.05
CA GLY A 339 -15.35 -7.26 -4.40
C GLY A 339 -16.00 -6.08 -3.67
N GLU A 340 -17.11 -6.32 -2.98
CA GLU A 340 -17.82 -5.29 -2.21
C GLU A 340 -17.02 -4.79 -0.99
N GLN A 341 -15.97 -5.53 -0.58
CA GLN A 341 -15.05 -5.16 0.49
C GLN A 341 -13.76 -4.52 0.00
N SER A 342 -13.63 -4.19 -1.29
CA SER A 342 -12.44 -3.52 -1.81
C SER A 342 -12.19 -2.17 -1.14
N ILE A 343 -10.91 -1.81 -1.03
CA ILE A 343 -10.47 -0.65 -0.26
C ILE A 343 -10.56 0.59 -1.14
N TYR A 344 -11.27 1.61 -0.66
CA TYR A 344 -11.42 2.87 -1.38
C TYR A 344 -10.19 3.79 -1.18
N PHE A 345 -9.71 4.41 -2.26
CA PHE A 345 -8.76 5.51 -2.19
C PHE A 345 -8.95 6.47 -3.38
N GLN A 346 -9.29 7.72 -3.09
CA GLN A 346 -9.42 8.83 -4.06
C GLN A 346 -10.21 8.49 -5.33
N GLY A 347 -11.37 7.86 -5.20
CA GLY A 347 -12.22 7.49 -6.33
C GLY A 347 -11.87 6.16 -6.99
N ASP A 348 -10.92 5.40 -6.45
CA ASP A 348 -10.60 4.06 -6.91
C ASP A 348 -10.80 3.02 -5.82
N TYR A 349 -11.02 1.77 -6.23
CA TYR A 349 -11.23 0.64 -5.34
C TYR A 349 -10.15 -0.40 -5.60
N TYR A 350 -9.54 -0.91 -4.54
CA TYR A 350 -8.40 -1.81 -4.63
C TYR A 350 -8.72 -3.18 -4.05
N THR A 351 -8.32 -4.21 -4.78
CA THR A 351 -8.32 -5.60 -4.30
C THR A 351 -6.95 -5.90 -3.72
N VAL A 352 -6.93 -6.43 -2.49
CA VAL A 352 -5.70 -6.72 -1.74
C VAL A 352 -5.77 -8.11 -1.10
N HIS A 353 -4.73 -8.90 -1.30
CA HIS A 353 -4.49 -10.16 -0.60
C HIS A 353 -3.12 -10.10 0.09
N ILE A 354 -3.11 -10.40 1.40
CA ILE A 354 -1.90 -10.35 2.24
C ILE A 354 -1.70 -11.73 2.86
N GLU A 355 -0.58 -12.37 2.53
CA GLU A 355 -0.21 -13.67 3.09
C GLU A 355 0.08 -13.56 4.60
N PRO A 356 0.05 -14.67 5.37
CA PRO A 356 0.29 -14.65 6.81
C PRO A 356 1.64 -14.06 7.22
N THR A 357 2.63 -14.07 6.31
CA THR A 357 3.94 -13.44 6.52
C THR A 357 3.92 -11.92 6.37
N GLY A 358 2.78 -11.34 5.97
CA GLY A 358 2.63 -9.93 5.62
C GLY A 358 3.00 -9.57 4.18
N ARG A 359 3.46 -10.56 3.38
CA ARG A 359 3.75 -10.37 1.95
C ARG A 359 2.46 -10.12 1.17
N ILE A 360 2.43 -9.06 0.36
CA ILE A 360 1.33 -8.84 -0.59
C ILE A 360 1.36 -9.93 -1.67
N SER A 361 0.30 -10.73 -1.80
CA SER A 361 0.17 -11.69 -2.91
C SER A 361 -0.57 -11.11 -4.11
N THR A 362 -1.48 -10.17 -3.89
CA THR A 362 -2.22 -9.49 -4.97
C THR A 362 -2.52 -8.07 -4.54
N PHE A 363 -2.30 -7.13 -5.45
CA PHE A 363 -2.74 -5.76 -5.32
C PHE A 363 -3.05 -5.21 -6.71
N HIS A 364 -4.30 -4.80 -6.94
CA HIS A 364 -4.67 -4.11 -8.17
C HIS A 364 -5.90 -3.24 -7.95
N LYS A 365 -6.07 -2.23 -8.81
CA LYS A 365 -7.31 -1.47 -8.86
C LYS A 365 -8.41 -2.30 -9.53
N ASN A 366 -9.65 -2.18 -9.07
CA ASN A 366 -10.80 -2.79 -9.72
C ASN A 366 -11.14 -2.03 -11.02
N ARG A 367 -11.60 -2.77 -12.02
CA ARG A 367 -12.14 -2.16 -13.24
C ARG A 367 -13.56 -1.70 -12.99
N LYS A 368 -13.92 -0.56 -13.58
CA LYS A 368 -15.28 -0.03 -13.60
C LYS A 368 -16.08 -0.75 -14.69
N ASN A 369 -17.34 -1.08 -14.41
CA ASN A 369 -18.24 -1.52 -15.47
C ASN A 369 -18.56 -0.29 -16.32
N SER A 370 -17.97 -0.24 -17.51
CA SER A 370 -18.20 0.82 -18.50
C SER A 370 -19.60 0.78 -19.09
#